data_AF-A0A2N0M4H1-F1
#
_entry.id   AF-A0A2N0M4H1-F1
#
_cell.length_a   1.000
_cell.length_b   1.000
_cell.length_c   1.000
_cell.angle_alpha   90.00
_cell.angle_beta   90.00
_cell.angle_gamma   90.00
#
_symmetry.space_group_name_H-M   'P 1'
#
loop_
_entity.id
_entity.type
_entity.pdbx_description
1 polymer ?
#
loop_
_entity_poly.entity_id
_entity_poly.type
_entity_poly.pdbx_seq_one_letter_code
_entity_poly.pdbx_strand_id
1 'polypeptide(L)' 'MDLLIASLATWSSERALPQFSYTAQEVKTAIAGHPNASRDQLGYAIMLLLGLIGQGRSTHEWEAIALGHYHRTRLARV' A
#
# COMPACT_ATOMS: atom_id res chain seq x y z
N MET A 1 -6.40 -3.50 -18.02
CA MET A 1 -5.99 -4.00 -16.68
C MET A 1 -5.09 -5.21 -16.82
N ASP A 2 -5.49 -6.22 -17.59
CA ASP A 2 -4.76 -7.51 -17.69
C ASP A 2 -3.32 -7.39 -18.17
N LEU A 3 -3.03 -6.49 -19.13
CA LEU A 3 -1.67 -6.27 -19.61
C LEU A 3 -0.75 -5.74 -18.51
N LEU A 4 -1.21 -4.80 -17.68
CA LEU A 4 -0.40 -4.24 -16.60
C LEU A 4 -0.07 -5.31 -15.54
N ILE A 5 -1.07 -6.10 -15.16
CA ILE A 5 -0.91 -7.19 -14.20
C ILE A 5 0.06 -8.24 -14.75
N ALA A 6 -0.10 -8.63 -16.02
CA ALA A 6 0.80 -9.58 -16.68
C ALA A 6 2.24 -9.04 -16.76
N SER A 7 2.42 -7.77 -17.14
CA SER A 7 3.75 -7.14 -17.20
C SER A 7 4.42 -7.07 -15.82
N LEU A 8 3.68 -6.72 -14.76
CA LEU A 8 4.19 -6.70 -13.40
C LEU A 8 4.53 -8.11 -12.89
N ALA A 9 3.69 -9.11 -13.21
CA ALA A 9 3.93 -10.50 -12.84
C ALA A 9 5.19 -11.06 -13.52
N THR A 10 5.38 -10.79 -14.81
CA THR A 10 6.60 -11.17 -15.54
C THR A 10 7.83 -10.49 -14.96
N TRP A 11 7.77 -9.16 -14.79
CA TRP A 11 8.88 -8.38 -14.25
C TRP A 11 9.33 -8.86 -12.86
N SER A 12 8.35 -9.21 -12.01
CA SER A 12 8.56 -9.73 -10.66
C SER A 12 9.16 -11.13 -10.68
N SER A 13 8.64 -12.02 -11.54
CA SER A 13 9.12 -13.39 -11.73
C SER A 13 10.59 -13.42 -12.18
N GLU A 14 10.96 -12.60 -13.16
CA GLU A 14 12.35 -12.46 -13.64
C GLU A 14 13.35 -12.07 -12.54
N ARG A 15 12.87 -11.47 -11.45
CA ARG A 15 13.68 -10.98 -10.32
C ARG A 15 13.53 -11.82 -9.06
N ALA A 16 12.83 -12.96 -9.15
CA ALA A 16 12.49 -13.81 -8.01
C ALA A 16 11.83 -13.04 -6.85
N LEU A 17 11.01 -12.03 -7.18
CA LEU A 17 10.26 -11.26 -6.19
C LEU A 17 8.91 -11.93 -5.92
N PRO A 18 8.55 -12.19 -4.64
CA PRO A 18 7.26 -12.76 -4.30
C PRO A 18 6.14 -11.75 -4.60
N GLN A 19 5.00 -12.26 -5.06
CA GLN A 19 3.83 -11.46 -5.40
C GLN A 19 2.74 -11.62 -4.35
N PHE A 20 2.16 -10.49 -3.95
CA PHE A 20 1.07 -10.45 -2.99
C PHE A 20 -0.01 -9.51 -3.52
N SER A 21 -1.27 -9.84 -3.25
CA SER A 21 -2.41 -9.00 -3.55
C SER A 21 -3.18 -8.69 -2.28
N TYR A 22 -3.64 -7.44 -2.19
CA TYR A 22 -4.44 -6.94 -1.08
C TYR A 22 -5.58 -6.11 -1.64
N THR A 23 -6.72 -6.20 -1.00
CA THR A 23 -7.86 -5.34 -1.30
C THR A 23 -7.62 -3.95 -0.73
N ALA A 24 -8.20 -2.92 -1.36
CA ALA A 24 -8.16 -1.57 -0.82
C ALA A 24 -8.80 -1.47 0.57
N GLN A 25 -9.82 -2.29 0.85
CA GLN A 25 -10.50 -2.31 2.15
C GLN A 25 -9.60 -2.83 3.28
N GLU A 26 -8.81 -3.88 3.03
CA GLU A 26 -7.83 -4.40 4.00
C GLU A 26 -6.82 -3.31 4.38
N VAL A 27 -6.20 -2.68 3.38
CA VAL A 27 -5.19 -1.64 3.59
C VAL A 27 -5.79 -0.44 4.32
N LYS A 28 -6.96 0.05 3.89
CA LYS A 28 -7.63 1.20 4.53
C LYS A 28 -8.04 0.90 5.97
N THR A 29 -8.57 -0.28 6.23
CA THR A 29 -8.95 -0.67 7.59
C THR A 29 -7.72 -0.74 8.51
N ALA A 30 -6.62 -1.32 8.03
CA ALA A 30 -5.40 -1.46 8.82
C ALA A 30 -4.70 -0.12 9.11
N ILE A 31 -4.74 0.83 8.17
CA ILE A 31 -3.99 2.09 8.24
C ILE A 31 -4.85 3.23 8.79
N ALA A 32 -6.08 3.39 8.29
CA ALA A 32 -6.98 4.49 8.64
C ALA A 32 -8.09 4.07 9.63
N GLY A 33 -8.15 2.81 10.04
CA GLY A 33 -9.10 2.29 11.04
C GLY A 33 -10.51 1.97 10.49
N HIS A 34 -10.81 2.28 9.22
CA HIS A 34 -12.08 1.95 8.59
C HIS A 34 -11.96 1.70 7.08
N PRO A 35 -12.81 0.84 6.48
CA PRO A 35 -12.64 0.39 5.09
C PRO A 35 -12.97 1.47 4.04
N ASN A 36 -13.80 2.46 4.41
CA ASN A 36 -14.30 3.50 3.51
C ASN A 36 -13.47 4.79 3.54
N ALA A 37 -12.24 4.74 4.07
CA ALA A 37 -11.36 5.91 4.09
C ALA A 37 -11.16 6.47 2.68
N SER A 38 -11.22 7.80 2.56
CA SER A 38 -10.84 8.51 1.35
C SER A 38 -9.33 8.37 1.10
N ARG A 39 -8.89 8.71 -0.11
CA ARG A 39 -7.46 8.65 -0.44
C ARG A 39 -6.64 9.63 0.40
N ASP A 40 -7.19 10.81 0.69
CA ASP A 40 -6.56 11.80 1.56
C ASP A 40 -6.51 11.35 3.02
N GLN A 41 -7.58 10.69 3.51
CA GLN A 41 -7.59 10.11 4.86
C GLN A 41 -6.54 9.00 4.99
N LEU A 42 -6.42 8.13 3.99
CA LEU A 42 -5.38 7.09 3.96
C LEU A 42 -3.98 7.71 3.94
N GLY A 43 -3.76 8.72 3.08
CA GLY A 43 -2.49 9.43 2.98
C GLY A 43 -2.09 10.15 4.26
N TYR A 44 -3.03 10.84 4.89
CA TYR A 44 -2.81 11.50 6.18
C TYR A 44 -2.50 10.47 7.29
N ALA A 45 -3.25 9.37 7.34
CA ALA A 45 -3.04 8.31 8.33
C ALA A 45 -1.65 7.67 8.21
N ILE A 46 -1.21 7.31 7.00
CA ILE A 46 0.13 6.73 6.81
C ILE A 46 1.24 7.74 7.09
N MET A 47 1.02 9.01 6.77
CA MET A 47 1.95 10.10 7.07
C MET A 47 2.13 10.27 8.58
N LEU A 48 1.04 10.22 9.36
CA LEU A 48 1.10 10.23 10.83
C LEU A 48 1.82 8.99 11.38
N LEU A 49 1.44 7.80 10.92
CA LEU A 49 2.00 6.52 11.39
C LEU A 49 3.52 6.42 11.20
N LEU A 50 4.04 7.05 10.14
CA LEU A 50 5.46 7.03 9.81
C LEU A 50 6.22 8.29 10.27
N GLY A 51 5.56 9.27 10.87
CA GLY A 51 6.20 10.53 11.30
C GLY A 51 6.67 11.40 10.13
N LEU A 52 5.97 11.38 9.00
CA LEU A 52 6.37 12.04 7.75
C LEU A 52 5.57 13.33 7.45
N ILE A 53 5.03 13.98 8.48
CA ILE A 53 4.22 15.19 8.34
C ILE A 53 4.99 16.28 7.58
N GLY A 54 4.34 16.88 6.57
CA GLY A 54 4.91 17.94 5.75
C GLY A 54 5.73 17.45 4.54
N GLN A 55 5.86 16.14 4.33
CA GLN A 55 6.48 15.61 3.11
C GLN A 55 5.54 15.79 1.91
N GLY A 56 6.02 16.49 0.88
CA GLY A 56 5.30 16.65 -0.38
C GLY A 56 5.35 15.36 -1.20
N ARG A 57 4.26 14.59 -1.17
CA ARG A 57 4.06 13.42 -2.04
C ARG A 57 2.66 13.46 -2.63
N SER A 58 2.52 12.86 -3.82
CA SER A 58 1.23 12.65 -4.45
C SER A 58 0.39 11.62 -3.68
N THR A 59 -0.92 11.65 -3.92
CA THR A 59 -1.86 10.67 -3.36
C THR A 59 -1.47 9.23 -3.69
N HIS A 60 -1.00 8.96 -4.91
CA HIS A 60 -0.60 7.61 -5.34
C HIS A 60 0.67 7.11 -4.66
N GLU A 61 1.62 8.00 -4.40
CA GLU A 61 2.81 7.63 -3.62
C GLU A 61 2.43 7.26 -2.19
N TRP A 62 1.51 8.00 -1.56
CA TRP A 62 1.03 7.65 -0.23
C TRP A 62 0.26 6.33 -0.21
N GLU A 63 -0.54 6.03 -1.23
CA GLU A 63 -1.19 4.73 -1.39
C GLU A 63 -0.17 3.59 -1.49
N ALA A 64 0.90 3.77 -2.29
CA ALA A 64 1.96 2.78 -2.43
C ALA A 64 2.73 2.56 -1.11
N ILE A 65 3.01 3.64 -0.37
CA ILE A 65 3.65 3.55 0.96
C ILE A 65 2.73 2.84 1.96
N ALA A 66 1.43 3.15 1.96
CA ALA A 66 0.46 2.48 2.82
C ALA A 66 0.37 0.98 2.54
N LEU A 67 0.35 0.58 1.26
CA LEU A 67 0.38 -0.82 0.83
C LEU A 67 1.65 -1.54 1.32
N GLY A 68 2.81 -0.91 1.12
CA GLY A 68 4.10 -1.46 1.58
C GLY A 68 4.18 -1.61 3.09
N HIS A 69 3.67 -0.62 3.84
CA HIS A 69 3.58 -0.70 5.30
C HIS A 69 2.63 -1.80 5.78
N TYR A 70 1.46 -1.94 5.13
CA TYR A 70 0.51 -3.02 5.43
C TYR A 70 1.14 -4.39 5.20
N HIS A 71 1.80 -4.61 4.06
CA HIS A 71 2.51 -5.86 3.77
C HIS A 71 3.53 -6.19 4.87
N ARG A 72 4.39 -5.21 5.22
CA ARG A 72 5.44 -5.39 6.22
C ARG A 72 4.88 -5.74 7.60
N THR A 73 3.81 -5.07 8.03
CA THR A 73 3.18 -5.34 9.34
C THR A 73 2.40 -6.64 9.36
N ARG A 74 1.80 -7.06 8.24
CA ARG A 74 1.16 -8.37 8.10
C ARG A 74 2.15 -9.51 8.22
N LEU A 75 3.32 -9.41 7.59
CA LEU A 75 4.38 -10.42 7.70
C LEU A 75 4.96 -10.53 9.11
N ALA A 76 5.03 -9.43 9.86
CA ALA A 76 5.52 -9.44 11.25
C ALA A 76 4.56 -10.14 12.25
N ARG A 77 3.34 -10.49 11.83
CA ARG A 77 2.34 -11.18 12.66
C ARG A 77 2.29 -12.69 12.41
N VAL A 78 3.11 -13.21 11.49
CA VAL A 78 3.25 -14.63 11.14
C VAL A 78 4.59 -15.12 11.67
#